data_AF-A0AB73AJP8-F1
#
_entry.id   AF-A0AB73AJP8-F1
#
_cell.length_a   1.000
_cell.length_b   1.000
_cell.length_c   1.000
_cell.angle_alpha   90.00
_cell.angle_beta   90.00
_cell.angle_gamma   90.00
#
_symmetry.space_group_name_H-M   'P 1'
#
loop_
_entity.id
_entity.type
_entity.pdbx_description
1 polymer ?
#
loop_
_entity_poly.entity_id
_entity_poly.type
_entity_poly.pdbx_seq_one_letter_code
_entity_poly.pdbx_strand_id
1 'polypeptide(L)'
;MSKKIVKNGWVYNYDVSDEYRRKYDCELTDVRYVLGEQFDTDKQNVLVCIGINPSMALPNFLDPTLRRVQDYAKRSGEYGAWYMLNVYPQRATNPNNMDTDHTYDIEIHLRNLAAIEELLSTIEQADVWCAWGAVIDDTKRTYLSDLLFGNEVRTYKV
;
A
#
# COMPACT_ATOMS: atom_id res chain seq x y z
N MET A 1 2.24 -15.96 -4.65
CA MET A 1 2.77 -15.61 -5.98
C MET A 1 2.13 -14.30 -6.34
N SER A 2 2.94 -13.24 -6.46
CA SER A 2 2.44 -11.89 -6.68
C SER A 2 1.65 -11.83 -8.00
N LYS A 3 0.51 -11.15 -7.95
CA LYS A 3 -0.40 -10.92 -9.08
C LYS A 3 -0.46 -9.42 -9.34
N LYS A 4 -0.29 -9.04 -10.60
CA LYS A 4 -0.42 -7.67 -11.06
C LYS A 4 -1.50 -7.59 -12.13
N ILE A 5 -2.48 -6.72 -11.93
CA ILE A 5 -3.52 -6.40 -12.90
C ILE A 5 -3.28 -4.98 -13.37
N VAL A 6 -3.10 -4.82 -14.68
CA VAL A 6 -3.09 -3.51 -15.36
C VAL A 6 -4.20 -3.53 -16.40
N LYS A 7 -5.31 -2.84 -16.12
CA LYS A 7 -6.49 -2.86 -17.01
C LYS A 7 -7.33 -1.61 -16.83
N ASN A 8 -7.69 -0.96 -17.95
CA ASN A 8 -8.53 0.24 -17.97
C ASN A 8 -8.01 1.31 -17.00
N GLY A 9 -6.71 1.59 -17.03
CA GLY A 9 -6.06 2.56 -16.14
C GLY A 9 -5.75 2.04 -14.72
N TRP A 10 -6.45 1.00 -14.25
CA TRP A 10 -6.20 0.43 -12.92
C TRP A 10 -4.87 -0.31 -12.86
N VAL A 11 -4.12 -0.07 -11.80
CA VAL A 11 -2.97 -0.86 -11.37
C VAL A 11 -3.32 -1.49 -10.02
N TYR A 12 -3.22 -2.81 -9.94
CA TYR A 12 -3.49 -3.56 -8.73
C TYR A 12 -2.47 -4.68 -8.54
N ASN A 13 -1.60 -4.53 -7.55
CA ASN A 13 -0.54 -5.49 -7.21
C ASN A 13 -0.80 -6.08 -5.83
N TYR A 14 -0.90 -7.40 -5.74
CA TYR A 14 -1.31 -8.12 -4.54
C TYR A 14 -0.76 -9.53 -4.50
N ASP A 15 -0.75 -10.13 -3.32
CA ASP A 15 -0.48 -11.56 -3.14
C ASP A 15 -1.75 -12.27 -2.65
N VAL A 16 -1.82 -13.57 -2.94
CA VAL A 16 -2.83 -14.49 -2.40
C VAL A 16 -2.10 -15.72 -1.90
N SER A 17 -2.35 -16.14 -0.66
CA SER A 17 -1.84 -17.42 -0.16
C SER A 17 -2.88 -18.12 0.72
N ASP A 18 -2.94 -19.46 0.61
CA ASP A 18 -3.81 -20.30 1.45
C ASP A 18 -3.35 -20.35 2.92
N GLU A 19 -2.13 -19.89 3.22
CA GLU A 19 -1.61 -19.74 4.57
C GLU A 19 -2.15 -18.47 5.24
N TYR A 20 -2.17 -17.34 4.53
CA TYR A 20 -2.62 -16.07 5.08
C TYR A 20 -4.14 -15.96 5.23
N ARG A 21 -4.92 -16.63 4.36
CA ARG A 21 -6.38 -16.79 4.53
C ARG A 21 -6.76 -17.33 5.90
N ARG A 22 -5.95 -18.26 6.43
CA ARG A 22 -6.14 -18.87 7.76
C ARG A 22 -5.68 -17.97 8.90
N LYS A 23 -4.73 -17.07 8.65
CA LYS A 23 -4.15 -16.17 9.67
C LYS A 23 -5.01 -14.91 9.92
N TYR A 24 -5.69 -14.38 8.89
CA TYR A 24 -6.31 -13.05 8.97
C TYR A 24 -7.84 -13.00 8.73
N ASP A 25 -8.50 -14.14 8.49
CA ASP A 25 -9.98 -14.30 8.40
C ASP A 25 -10.69 -13.26 7.50
N CYS A 26 -10.38 -13.26 6.19
CA CYS A 26 -10.95 -12.30 5.24
C CYS A 26 -11.09 -12.89 3.81
N GLU A 27 -12.22 -12.65 3.13
CA GLU A 27 -12.49 -13.06 1.73
C GLU A 27 -11.90 -12.11 0.66
N LEU A 28 -11.03 -11.19 1.06
CA LEU A 28 -10.19 -10.37 0.20
C LEU A 28 -8.75 -10.90 0.17
N THR A 29 -7.99 -10.56 -0.86
CA THR A 29 -6.56 -10.87 -1.00
C THR A 29 -5.81 -10.58 0.31
N ASP A 30 -4.80 -11.36 0.68
CA ASP A 30 -4.19 -11.24 2.01
C ASP A 30 -3.24 -10.04 2.14
N VAL A 31 -2.65 -9.65 1.01
CA VAL A 31 -1.58 -8.66 0.93
C VAL A 31 -1.82 -7.78 -0.29
N ARG A 32 -1.66 -6.46 -0.15
CA ARG A 32 -1.73 -5.51 -1.28
C ARG A 32 -0.56 -4.55 -1.25
N TYR A 33 0.18 -4.54 -2.35
CA TYR A 33 1.35 -3.72 -2.54
C TYR A 33 0.98 -2.38 -3.18
N VAL A 34 0.20 -2.40 -4.26
CA VAL A 34 -0.19 -1.21 -5.02
C VAL A 34 -1.66 -1.26 -5.37
N LEU A 35 -2.36 -0.13 -5.23
CA LEU A 35 -3.65 0.10 -5.85
C LEU A 35 -3.73 1.54 -6.35
N GLY A 36 -4.09 1.73 -7.61
CA GLY A 36 -4.30 3.06 -8.15
C GLY A 36 -4.89 3.03 -9.54
N GLU A 37 -5.06 4.21 -10.11
CA GLU A 37 -5.70 4.42 -11.40
C GLU A 37 -4.98 5.57 -12.13
N GLN A 38 -4.44 5.29 -13.32
CA GLN A 38 -4.13 6.30 -14.32
C GLN A 38 -5.42 6.63 -15.07
N PHE A 39 -5.89 7.87 -14.96
CA PHE A 39 -7.14 8.31 -15.55
C PHE A 39 -6.97 9.38 -16.63
N ASP A 40 -5.77 9.96 -16.76
CA ASP A 40 -5.44 10.98 -17.75
C ASP A 40 -3.96 10.88 -18.11
N THR A 41 -3.64 10.55 -19.37
CA THR A 41 -2.25 10.34 -19.84
C THR A 41 -1.58 11.62 -20.32
N ASP A 42 -2.32 12.72 -20.45
CA ASP A 42 -1.78 14.00 -20.90
C ASP A 42 -1.13 14.77 -19.73
N LYS A 43 -1.33 14.28 -18.49
CA LYS A 43 -0.75 14.82 -17.27
C LYS A 43 0.34 13.91 -16.73
N GLN A 44 1.49 14.51 -16.47
CA GLN A 44 2.66 13.81 -15.96
C GLN A 44 2.68 13.72 -14.43
N ASN A 45 2.03 14.65 -13.71
CA ASN A 45 2.06 14.65 -12.25
C ASN A 45 1.17 13.54 -11.67
N VAL A 46 1.65 12.86 -10.64
CA VAL A 46 0.97 11.73 -9.99
C VAL A 46 0.78 12.01 -8.51
N LEU A 47 -0.41 11.71 -7.98
CA LEU A 47 -0.65 11.76 -6.55
C LEU A 47 -0.33 10.40 -5.91
N VAL A 48 0.71 10.34 -5.07
CA VAL A 48 1.03 9.13 -4.30
C VAL A 48 0.58 9.32 -2.86
N CYS A 49 -0.36 8.50 -2.40
CA CYS A 49 -0.80 8.46 -1.01
C CYS A 49 -0.14 7.29 -0.28
N ILE A 50 0.46 7.54 0.89
CA ILE A 50 1.12 6.53 1.71
C ILE A 50 0.37 6.38 3.03
N GLY A 51 -0.32 5.25 3.20
CA GLY A 51 -0.98 4.87 4.45
C GLY A 51 -0.18 3.87 5.29
N ILE A 52 -0.76 3.42 6.40
CA ILE A 52 -0.17 2.36 7.24
C ILE A 52 -0.26 1.01 6.57
N ASN A 53 -1.49 0.59 6.28
CA ASN A 53 -1.77 -0.71 5.72
C ASN A 53 -3.05 -0.69 4.88
N PRO A 54 -3.16 -1.57 3.87
CA PRO A 54 -4.38 -1.74 3.12
C PRO A 54 -5.60 -2.15 3.96
N SER A 55 -6.79 -1.66 3.61
CA SER A 55 -8.07 -2.19 4.10
C SER A 55 -8.78 -2.98 2.98
N MET A 56 -9.99 -2.60 2.59
CA MET A 56 -10.87 -3.42 1.72
C MET A 56 -10.91 -2.97 0.26
N ALA A 57 -10.31 -1.83 -0.11
CA ALA A 57 -10.45 -1.36 -1.49
C ALA A 57 -9.86 -2.31 -2.54
N LEU A 58 -10.56 -2.40 -3.66
CA LEU A 58 -10.22 -3.10 -4.90
C LEU A 58 -10.44 -2.18 -6.10
N PRO A 59 -9.91 -2.49 -7.29
CA PRO A 59 -10.28 -1.77 -8.51
C PRO A 59 -11.80 -1.68 -8.67
N ASN A 60 -12.31 -0.48 -8.94
CA ASN A 60 -13.75 -0.16 -9.04
C ASN A 60 -14.58 -0.31 -7.74
N PHE A 61 -13.99 -0.78 -6.63
CA PHE A 61 -14.65 -0.93 -5.33
C PHE A 61 -13.80 -0.29 -4.24
N LEU A 62 -13.79 1.05 -4.22
CA LEU A 62 -13.00 1.83 -3.26
C LEU A 62 -13.70 1.98 -1.92
N ASP A 63 -12.92 1.88 -0.84
CA ASP A 63 -13.31 2.29 0.50
C ASP A 63 -13.41 3.83 0.61
N PRO A 64 -14.02 4.38 1.69
CA PRO A 64 -14.21 5.82 1.83
C PRO A 64 -12.92 6.65 1.80
N THR A 65 -11.78 6.07 2.21
CA THR A 65 -10.49 6.78 2.20
C THR A 65 -10.00 6.91 0.76
N LEU A 66 -9.95 5.81 0.01
CA LEU A 66 -9.50 5.86 -1.38
C LEU A 66 -10.45 6.61 -2.32
N ARG A 67 -11.75 6.63 -2.01
CA ARG A 67 -12.69 7.49 -2.73
C ARG A 67 -12.31 8.97 -2.59
N ARG A 68 -11.94 9.42 -1.38
CA ARG A 68 -11.48 10.80 -1.17
C ARG A 68 -10.18 11.11 -1.90
N VAL A 69 -9.23 10.17 -1.91
CA VAL A 69 -7.96 10.32 -2.66
C VAL A 69 -8.23 10.43 -4.16
N GLN A 70 -9.05 9.52 -4.72
CA GLN A 70 -9.45 9.55 -6.13
C GLN A 70 -10.18 10.85 -6.48
N ASP A 71 -11.16 11.25 -5.66
CA ASP A 71 -11.94 12.46 -5.88
C ASP A 71 -11.06 13.71 -5.85
N TYR A 72 -10.12 13.81 -4.91
CA TYR A 72 -9.17 14.91 -4.85
C TYR A 72 -8.28 14.94 -6.10
N ALA A 73 -7.67 13.80 -6.47
CA ALA A 73 -6.82 13.72 -7.64
C ALA A 73 -7.55 14.16 -8.92
N LYS A 74 -8.76 13.62 -9.16
CA LYS A 74 -9.57 13.93 -10.34
C LYS A 74 -10.10 15.37 -10.37
N ARG A 75 -10.45 15.95 -9.20
CA ARG A 75 -11.01 17.31 -9.12
C ARG A 75 -9.97 18.42 -9.15
N SER A 76 -8.73 18.15 -8.72
CA SER A 76 -7.65 19.14 -8.73
C SER A 76 -7.34 19.66 -10.15
N GLY A 77 -7.46 18.79 -11.16
CA GLY A 77 -7.00 19.07 -12.52
C GLY A 77 -5.48 18.95 -12.70
N GLU A 78 -4.72 18.64 -11.66
CA GLU A 78 -3.24 18.62 -11.67
C GLU A 78 -2.68 17.23 -12.00
N TYR A 79 -3.37 16.17 -11.59
CA TYR A 79 -2.84 14.81 -11.63
C TYR A 79 -3.40 13.99 -12.81
N GLY A 80 -2.55 13.12 -13.36
CA GLY A 80 -2.92 12.09 -14.35
C GLY A 80 -3.24 10.73 -13.74
N ALA A 81 -2.71 10.47 -12.55
CA ALA A 81 -2.92 9.24 -11.80
C ALA A 81 -2.94 9.48 -10.30
N TRP A 82 -3.49 8.51 -9.58
CA TRP A 82 -3.31 8.37 -8.15
C TRP A 82 -2.93 6.93 -7.79
N TYR A 83 -2.06 6.77 -6.79
CA TYR A 83 -1.68 5.47 -6.24
C TYR A 83 -1.71 5.48 -4.72
N MET A 84 -2.27 4.43 -4.13
CA MET A 84 -2.20 4.13 -2.71
C MET A 84 -1.11 3.10 -2.46
N LEU A 85 -0.08 3.52 -1.75
CA LEU A 85 0.99 2.71 -1.18
C LEU A 85 0.80 2.63 0.33
N ASN A 86 1.48 1.68 0.97
CA ASN A 86 1.40 1.50 2.40
C ASN A 86 2.77 1.13 2.98
N VAL A 87 3.02 1.52 4.23
CA VAL A 87 4.22 1.14 4.97
C VAL A 87 4.34 -0.39 5.06
N TYR A 88 3.23 -1.05 5.39
CA TYR A 88 3.17 -2.51 5.49
C TYR A 88 1.99 -3.04 4.66
N PRO A 89 2.17 -4.10 3.83
CA PRO A 89 1.20 -4.45 2.80
C PRO A 89 0.09 -5.39 3.28
N GLN A 90 0.10 -5.81 4.55
CA GLN A 90 -0.92 -6.69 5.12
C GLN A 90 -2.29 -6.00 5.10
N ARG A 91 -3.31 -6.66 4.52
CA ARG A 91 -4.68 -6.14 4.59
C ARG A 91 -5.28 -6.36 5.97
N ALA A 92 -5.71 -5.27 6.60
CA ALA A 92 -6.47 -5.30 7.85
C ALA A 92 -7.27 -3.99 8.01
N THR A 93 -8.57 -4.10 8.28
CA THR A 93 -9.43 -2.94 8.56
C THR A 93 -9.31 -2.48 10.01
N ASN A 94 -9.15 -3.42 10.94
CA ASN A 94 -8.90 -3.13 12.34
C ASN A 94 -7.39 -3.25 12.60
N PRO A 95 -6.71 -2.19 13.07
CA PRO A 95 -5.29 -2.25 13.41
C PRO A 95 -4.94 -3.38 14.38
N ASN A 96 -5.87 -3.78 15.27
CA ASN A 96 -5.63 -4.89 16.19
C ASN A 96 -5.45 -6.25 15.49
N ASN A 97 -5.86 -6.38 14.23
CA ASN A 97 -5.68 -7.59 13.41
C ASN A 97 -4.38 -7.54 12.59
N MET A 98 -3.66 -6.43 12.63
CA MET A 98 -2.33 -6.35 12.04
C MET A 98 -1.32 -7.15 12.87
N ASP A 99 -0.29 -7.65 12.20
CA ASP A 99 0.89 -8.21 12.85
C ASP A 99 1.47 -7.26 13.91
N THR A 100 2.23 -7.86 14.82
CA THR A 100 2.97 -7.19 15.89
C THR A 100 4.47 -7.31 15.64
N ASP A 101 5.29 -6.68 16.49
CA ASP A 101 6.75 -6.75 16.42
C ASP A 101 7.32 -8.19 16.41
N HIS A 102 6.55 -9.17 16.91
CA HIS A 102 6.97 -10.58 16.95
C HIS A 102 6.46 -11.41 15.76
N THR A 103 5.51 -10.91 14.97
CA THR A 103 4.81 -11.70 13.95
C THR A 103 4.82 -11.08 12.56
N TYR A 104 5.36 -9.87 12.41
CA TYR A 104 5.44 -9.22 11.10
C TYR A 104 6.37 -10.03 10.18
N ASP A 105 6.01 -10.03 8.90
CA ASP A 105 6.65 -10.82 7.86
C ASP A 105 7.50 -9.89 6.99
N ILE A 106 8.82 -10.06 7.10
CA ILE A 106 9.76 -9.25 6.34
C ILE A 106 9.72 -9.58 4.85
N GLU A 107 9.34 -10.80 4.44
CA GLU A 107 9.30 -11.16 3.02
C GLU A 107 8.21 -10.39 2.27
N ILE A 108 7.02 -10.25 2.86
CA ILE A 108 5.96 -9.45 2.24
C ILE A 108 6.34 -7.96 2.22
N HIS A 109 7.06 -7.47 3.23
CA HIS A 109 7.56 -6.10 3.21
C HIS A 109 8.62 -5.90 2.11
N LEU A 110 9.55 -6.83 1.92
CA LEU A 110 10.53 -6.74 0.81
C LEU A 110 9.83 -6.78 -0.57
N ARG A 111 8.76 -7.57 -0.72
CA ARG A 111 7.92 -7.56 -1.93
C ARG A 111 7.17 -6.23 -2.09
N ASN A 112 6.74 -5.61 -0.99
CA ASN A 112 6.15 -4.28 -0.99
C ASN A 112 7.13 -3.23 -1.50
N LEU A 113 8.36 -3.22 -0.97
CA LEU A 113 9.42 -2.32 -1.44
C LEU A 113 9.71 -2.52 -2.93
N ALA A 114 9.86 -3.77 -3.38
CA ALA A 114 10.08 -4.06 -4.80
C ALA A 114 8.93 -3.54 -5.70
N ALA A 115 7.68 -3.69 -5.26
CA ALA A 115 6.53 -3.17 -6.00
C ALA A 115 6.44 -1.64 -5.99
N ILE A 116 6.86 -1.00 -4.89
CA ILE A 116 6.95 0.47 -4.77
C ILE A 116 8.05 0.98 -5.70
N GLU A 117 9.25 0.39 -5.66
CA GLU A 117 10.37 0.73 -6.55
C GLU A 117 9.99 0.57 -8.02
N GLU A 118 9.35 -0.54 -8.38
CA GLU A 118 8.87 -0.78 -9.75
C GLU A 118 7.89 0.34 -10.17
N LEU A 119 6.91 0.69 -9.35
CA LEU A 119 5.96 1.75 -9.65
C LEU A 119 6.65 3.11 -9.79
N LEU A 120 7.46 3.50 -8.81
CA LEU A 120 8.12 4.80 -8.79
C LEU A 120 9.10 4.96 -9.96
N SER A 121 9.70 3.88 -10.45
CA SER A 121 10.54 3.91 -11.66
C SER A 121 9.80 4.36 -12.93
N THR A 122 8.47 4.32 -12.92
CA THR A 122 7.60 4.74 -14.04
C THR A 122 7.05 6.16 -13.89
N ILE A 123 7.28 6.82 -12.76
CA ILE A 123 6.70 8.11 -12.41
C ILE A 123 7.77 9.19 -12.51
N GLU A 124 7.56 10.18 -13.38
CA GLU A 124 8.49 11.30 -13.57
C GLU A 124 8.33 12.37 -12.48
N GLN A 125 7.09 12.71 -12.12
CA GLN A 125 6.76 13.71 -11.11
C GLN A 125 5.66 13.21 -10.19
N ALA A 126 5.84 13.38 -8.88
CA ALA A 126 4.83 13.02 -7.90
C ALA A 126 4.76 14.01 -6.74
N ASP A 127 3.53 14.25 -6.27
CA ASP A 127 3.26 14.80 -4.96
C ASP A 127 2.89 13.67 -4.00
N VAL A 128 3.41 13.73 -2.77
CA VAL A 128 3.25 12.67 -1.77
C VAL A 128 2.31 13.13 -0.66
N TRP A 129 1.19 12.41 -0.51
CA TRP A 129 0.28 12.53 0.62
C TRP A 129 0.61 11.48 1.68
N CYS A 130 1.26 11.94 2.74
CA CYS A 130 1.55 11.16 3.95
C CYS A 130 0.30 11.00 4.83
N ALA A 131 -0.26 9.79 4.93
CA ALA A 131 -1.56 9.50 5.53
C ALA A 131 -1.55 8.31 6.52
N TRP A 132 -0.45 8.13 7.25
CA TRP A 132 -0.29 6.98 8.17
C TRP A 132 -0.91 7.18 9.57
N GLY A 133 -1.24 8.41 9.98
CA GLY A 133 -1.96 8.66 11.24
C GLY A 133 -1.24 8.14 12.49
N ALA A 134 -1.98 7.98 13.60
CA ALA A 134 -1.42 7.65 14.91
C ALA A 134 -1.02 6.16 15.09
N VAL A 135 -1.45 5.27 14.18
CA VAL A 135 -1.10 3.83 14.27
C VAL A 135 0.40 3.61 14.05
N ILE A 136 1.10 4.54 13.41
CA ILE A 136 2.56 4.50 13.26
C ILE A 136 3.30 4.44 14.61
N ASP A 137 2.69 4.98 15.66
CA ASP A 137 3.26 5.08 17.01
C ASP A 137 2.70 4.02 17.98
N ASP A 138 2.03 2.98 17.47
CA ASP A 138 1.51 1.89 18.30
C ASP A 138 2.65 1.05 18.89
N THR A 139 2.74 1.03 20.23
CA THR A 139 3.74 0.27 21.00
C THR A 139 3.76 -1.24 20.76
N LYS A 140 2.70 -1.82 20.17
CA LYS A 140 2.66 -3.25 19.78
C LYS A 140 3.23 -3.50 18.38
N ARG A 141 3.53 -2.43 17.64
CA ARG A 141 3.81 -2.39 16.21
C ARG A 141 4.90 -1.39 15.88
N THR A 142 5.93 -1.34 16.73
CA THR A 142 7.10 -0.47 16.51
C THR A 142 7.79 -0.75 15.17
N TYR A 143 7.64 -1.96 14.61
CA TYR A 143 8.10 -2.29 13.27
C TYR A 143 7.53 -1.34 12.20
N LEU A 144 6.33 -0.77 12.36
CA LEU A 144 5.76 0.14 11.37
C LEU A 144 6.61 1.41 11.23
N SER A 145 7.03 2.01 12.34
CA SER A 145 7.90 3.18 12.30
C SER A 145 9.31 2.81 11.84
N ASP A 146 9.86 1.68 12.30
CA ASP A 146 11.16 1.17 11.84
C ASP A 146 11.20 0.97 10.30
N LEU A 147 10.14 0.38 9.72
CA LEU A 147 10.03 0.16 8.28
C LEU A 147 9.81 1.47 7.50
N LEU A 148 9.13 2.46 8.08
CA LEU A 148 8.91 3.77 7.45
C LEU A 148 10.19 4.60 7.36
N PHE A 149 10.97 4.67 8.43
CA PHE A 149 12.21 5.45 8.47
C PHE A 149 13.39 4.76 7.77
N GLY A 150 13.20 3.49 7.39
CA GLY A 150 14.24 2.65 6.85
C GLY A 150 15.07 2.07 7.97
N ASN A 151 15.21 0.75 7.98
CA ASN A 151 16.15 0.07 8.85
C ASN A 151 17.56 0.59 8.51
N GLU A 152 18.14 1.45 9.36
CA GLU A 152 19.60 1.48 9.50
C GLU A 152 20.01 0.06 9.86
N VAL A 153 20.44 -0.71 8.85
CA VAL A 153 20.88 -2.10 8.87
C VAL A 153 21.01 -2.66 10.29
N ARG A 154 19.87 -3.02 10.91
CA ARG A 154 19.88 -3.94 12.03
C ARG A 154 20.08 -5.27 11.35
N THR A 155 21.35 -5.65 11.18
CA THR A 155 21.77 -6.97 10.75
C THR A 155 20.87 -7.98 11.46
N TYR A 156 19.93 -8.57 10.71
CA TYR A 156 19.21 -9.75 11.16
C TYR A 156 20.28 -10.80 11.38
N LYS A 157 20.67 -11.03 12.64
CA LYS A 157 21.51 -12.14 13.00
C LYS A 157 20.68 -13.39 12.76
N VAL A 158 21.00 -14.09 11.66
CA VAL A 158 20.65 -15.49 11.43
C VAL A 158 21.25 -16.34 12.55
#